data_AF-A0A7S3WRX6-F1
#
_entry.id   AF-A0A7S3WRX6-F1
#
_cell.length_a   1.000
_cell.length_b   1.000
_cell.length_c   1.000
_cell.angle_alpha   90.00
_cell.angle_beta   90.00
_cell.angle_gamma   90.00
#
_symmetry.space_group_name_H-M   'P 1'
#
loop_
_entity.id
_entity.type
_entity.pdbx_description
1 polymer ?
#
loop_
_entity_poly.entity_id
_entity_poly.type
_entity_poly.pdbx_seq_one_letter_code
_entity_poly.pdbx_strand_id
1 'polypeptide(L)'
;ATCLAQWLVCILQCAGVDVPDEIENCVDCLSQTVNGCMLAQQQVEIDYVQKNGYGGPPGHIMGMLPPGQQQMMAMGKPSPGVGMGAAVGGMVGGAAGAAAGYGMMGGGHGGHMPAPQMMGTSRVGGFMNTLAPNGMAWSQYCNGQQVMLDSQGFVVGAWGECLAYSKVLEAQSPDWVNNPDFQPDGPAGQVMNAMTAACPGHMRGQVQQAAERLEQACDQAANMGQPFPVINYRL
;
A
#
# COMPACT_ATOMS: atom_id res chain seq x y z
N ALA A 1 -27.58 -7.79 9.45
CA ALA A 1 -28.09 -7.89 10.84
C ALA A 1 -27.09 -7.28 11.83
N THR A 2 -25.80 -7.61 11.74
CA THR A 2 -24.72 -7.03 12.58
C THR A 2 -24.70 -5.50 12.57
N CYS A 3 -24.92 -4.89 11.40
CA CYS A 3 -24.98 -3.44 11.25
C CYS A 3 -26.06 -2.79 12.14
N LEU A 4 -27.21 -3.45 12.31
CA LEU A 4 -28.32 -2.92 13.12
C LEU A 4 -27.97 -2.92 14.61
N ALA A 5 -27.24 -3.93 15.09
CA ALA A 5 -26.83 -4.02 16.49
C ALA A 5 -25.86 -2.89 16.86
N GLN A 6 -24.86 -2.62 16.01
CA GLN A 6 -23.92 -1.53 16.23
C GLN A 6 -24.57 -0.15 16.17
N TRP A 7 -25.50 0.05 15.23
CA TRP A 7 -26.29 1.28 15.16
C TRP A 7 -27.14 1.48 16.42
N LEU A 8 -27.69 0.41 16.98
CA LEU A 8 -28.53 0.47 18.17
C LEU A 8 -27.71 0.84 19.42
N VAL A 9 -26.49 0.33 19.57
CA VAL A 9 -25.55 0.75 20.63
C VAL A 9 -25.23 2.25 20.50
N CYS A 10 -24.90 2.72 19.29
CA CYS A 10 -24.65 4.15 19.06
C CYS A 10 -25.86 5.01 19.42
N ILE A 11 -27.09 4.61 19.04
CA ILE A 11 -28.30 5.35 19.36
C ILE A 11 -28.55 5.41 20.87
N LEU A 12 -28.33 4.31 21.59
CA LEU A 12 -28.49 4.25 23.05
C LEU A 12 -27.48 5.14 23.78
N GLN A 13 -26.21 5.12 23.36
CA GLN A 13 -25.18 6.01 23.88
C GLN A 13 -25.53 7.49 23.61
N CYS A 14 -26.03 7.82 22.40
CA CYS A 14 -26.50 9.18 22.09
C CYS A 14 -27.71 9.62 22.94
N ALA A 15 -28.54 8.68 23.39
CA ALA A 15 -29.68 8.95 24.27
C ALA A 15 -29.28 9.11 25.75
N GLY A 16 -27.99 8.99 26.09
CA GLY A 16 -27.48 9.04 27.46
C GLY A 16 -27.76 7.76 28.26
N VAL A 17 -28.09 6.65 27.59
CA VAL A 17 -28.20 5.34 28.21
C VAL A 17 -26.80 4.74 28.30
N ASP A 18 -26.37 4.43 29.51
CA ASP A 18 -25.11 3.73 29.75
C ASP A 18 -25.27 2.27 29.31
N VAL A 19 -24.53 1.89 28.26
CA VAL A 19 -24.58 0.53 27.71
C VAL A 19 -23.49 -0.28 28.40
N PRO A 20 -23.82 -1.38 29.09
CA PRO A 20 -22.82 -2.16 29.79
C PRO A 20 -21.80 -2.78 28.81
N ASP A 21 -20.53 -2.82 29.22
CA ASP A 21 -19.40 -3.32 28.43
C ASP A 21 -19.64 -4.76 27.91
N GLU A 22 -20.39 -5.60 28.62
CA GLU A 22 -20.71 -6.95 28.18
C GLU A 22 -21.53 -6.96 26.88
N ILE A 23 -22.39 -5.96 26.68
CA ILE A 23 -23.20 -5.83 25.48
C ILE A 23 -22.34 -5.35 24.31
N GLU A 24 -21.45 -4.38 24.53
CA GLU A 24 -20.52 -3.93 23.48
C GLU A 24 -19.61 -5.07 23.02
N ASN A 25 -19.01 -5.80 23.97
CA ASN A 25 -18.19 -6.98 23.68
C ASN A 25 -18.97 -8.07 22.92
N CYS A 26 -20.25 -8.27 23.25
CA CYS A 26 -21.11 -9.21 22.54
C CYS A 26 -21.37 -8.78 21.09
N VAL A 27 -21.62 -7.48 20.86
CA VAL A 27 -21.84 -6.92 19.52
C VAL A 27 -20.57 -6.99 18.66
N ASP A 28 -19.41 -6.73 19.26
CA ASP A 28 -18.12 -6.86 18.58
C ASP A 28 -17.80 -8.30 18.23
N CYS A 29 -18.01 -9.24 19.16
CA CYS A 29 -17.83 -10.67 18.92
C CYS A 29 -18.73 -11.16 17.77
N LEU A 30 -19.99 -10.72 17.75
CA LEU A 30 -20.94 -11.07 16.69
C LEU A 30 -20.53 -10.46 15.34
N SER A 31 -20.03 -9.22 15.33
CA SER A 31 -19.54 -8.55 14.12
C SER A 31 -18.29 -9.21 13.55
N GLN A 32 -17.32 -9.54 14.41
CA GLN A 32 -16.11 -10.26 14.02
C GLN A 32 -16.44 -11.66 13.49
N THR A 33 -17.37 -12.37 14.12
CA THR A 33 -17.79 -13.71 13.66
C THR A 33 -18.40 -13.63 12.26
N VAL A 34 -19.33 -12.70 12.01
CA VAL A 34 -19.97 -12.58 10.69
C VAL A 34 -18.98 -12.11 9.61
N ASN A 35 -18.14 -11.12 9.93
CA ASN A 35 -17.10 -10.67 9.01
C ASN A 35 -16.11 -11.79 8.69
N GLY A 36 -15.71 -12.58 9.70
CA GLY A 36 -14.86 -13.75 9.53
C GLY A 36 -15.47 -14.80 8.61
N CYS A 37 -16.75 -15.12 8.79
CA CYS A 37 -17.46 -16.06 7.90
C CYS A 37 -17.53 -15.55 6.46
N MET A 38 -17.81 -14.26 6.26
CA MET A 38 -17.88 -13.65 4.92
C MET A 38 -16.51 -13.70 4.21
N LEU A 39 -15.43 -13.36 4.92
CA LEU A 39 -14.07 -13.42 4.36
C LEU A 39 -13.66 -14.86 4.02
N ALA A 40 -13.99 -15.83 4.87
CA ALA A 40 -13.71 -17.23 4.60
C ALA A 40 -14.45 -17.73 3.34
N GLN A 41 -15.70 -17.33 3.14
CA GLN A 41 -16.47 -17.66 1.94
C GLN A 41 -15.86 -17.01 0.69
N GLN A 42 -15.48 -15.73 0.77
CA GLN A 42 -14.80 -15.05 -0.34
C GLN A 42 -13.49 -15.73 -0.72
N GLN A 43 -12.71 -16.22 0.26
CA GLN A 43 -11.48 -16.94 -0.03
C GLN A 43 -11.75 -18.23 -0.82
N VAL A 44 -12.77 -19.01 -0.42
CA VAL A 44 -13.17 -20.23 -1.14
C VAL A 44 -13.63 -19.92 -2.57
N GLU A 45 -14.38 -18.83 -2.77
CA GLU A 45 -14.79 -18.40 -4.11
C GLU A 45 -13.61 -17.96 -4.97
N ILE A 46 -12.65 -17.22 -4.40
CA ILE A 46 -11.43 -16.81 -5.09
C ILE A 46 -10.62 -18.05 -5.50
N ASP A 47 -10.40 -19.00 -4.60
CA ASP A 47 -9.67 -20.24 -4.88
C ASP A 47 -10.36 -21.05 -5.98
N TYR A 48 -11.70 -21.12 -5.96
CA TYR A 48 -12.48 -21.76 -7.00
C TYR A 48 -12.31 -21.06 -8.36
N VAL A 49 -12.37 -19.72 -8.39
CA VAL A 49 -12.20 -18.93 -9.62
C VAL A 49 -10.77 -19.04 -10.15
N GLN A 50 -9.77 -19.07 -9.28
CA GLN A 50 -8.37 -19.29 -9.68
C GLN A 50 -8.19 -20.67 -10.33
N LYS A 51 -8.86 -21.70 -9.78
CA LYS A 51 -8.77 -23.08 -10.31
C LYS A 51 -9.55 -23.30 -11.61
N ASN A 52 -10.74 -22.72 -11.73
CA ASN A 52 -11.66 -22.99 -12.85
C ASN A 52 -11.67 -21.88 -13.92
N GLY A 53 -11.02 -20.74 -13.64
CA GLY A 53 -11.12 -19.54 -14.45
C GLY A 53 -12.37 -18.71 -14.14
N TYR A 54 -12.25 -17.39 -14.30
CA TYR A 54 -13.40 -16.48 -14.17
C TYR A 54 -14.20 -16.42 -15.47
N GLY A 55 -15.45 -16.89 -15.44
CA GLY A 55 -16.34 -16.90 -16.61
C GLY A 55 -16.93 -15.54 -16.98
N GLY A 56 -16.65 -14.49 -16.20
CA GLY A 56 -17.31 -13.19 -16.33
C GLY A 56 -18.66 -13.13 -15.58
N PRO A 57 -19.25 -11.93 -15.46
CA PRO A 57 -20.55 -11.77 -14.86
C PRO A 57 -21.65 -12.41 -15.72
N PRO A 58 -22.74 -12.92 -15.12
CA PRO A 58 -23.88 -13.47 -15.86
C PRO A 58 -24.42 -12.50 -16.91
N GLY A 59 -24.80 -13.01 -18.09
CA GLY A 59 -25.24 -12.17 -19.22
C GLY A 59 -26.46 -11.28 -18.92
N HIS A 60 -27.32 -11.69 -17.99
CA HIS A 60 -28.45 -10.85 -17.56
C HIS A 60 -28.00 -9.62 -16.75
N ILE A 61 -26.92 -9.73 -15.96
CA ILE A 61 -26.33 -8.59 -15.25
C ILE A 61 -25.70 -7.63 -16.25
N MET A 62 -24.99 -8.16 -17.26
CA MET A 62 -24.45 -7.35 -18.36
C MET A 62 -25.54 -6.53 -19.06
N GLY A 63 -26.73 -7.11 -19.26
CA GLY A 63 -27.88 -6.42 -19.86
C GLY A 63 -28.51 -5.33 -18.99
N MET A 64 -28.28 -5.35 -17.67
CA MET A 64 -28.76 -4.31 -16.75
C MET A 64 -27.80 -3.11 -16.63
N LEU A 65 -26.56 -3.25 -17.08
CA LEU A 65 -25.58 -2.15 -17.05
C LEU A 65 -25.93 -1.08 -18.08
N PRO A 66 -25.72 0.22 -17.80
CA PRO A 66 -25.83 1.29 -18.79
C PRO A 66 -24.93 1.03 -20.01
N PRO A 67 -25.32 1.44 -21.24
CA PRO A 67 -24.57 1.15 -22.46
C PRO A 67 -23.08 1.55 -22.43
N GLY A 68 -22.75 2.66 -21.74
CA GLY A 68 -21.35 3.09 -21.57
C GLY A 68 -20.51 2.12 -20.72
N GLN A 69 -21.10 1.51 -19.68
CA GLN A 69 -20.39 0.51 -18.87
C GLN A 69 -20.23 -0.82 -19.62
N GLN A 70 -21.20 -1.20 -20.45
CA GLN A 70 -21.07 -2.37 -21.32
C GLN A 70 -19.89 -2.23 -22.28
N GLN A 71 -19.67 -1.03 -22.85
CA GLN A 71 -18.53 -0.75 -23.73
C GLN A 71 -17.19 -0.77 -22.97
N MET A 72 -17.12 -0.19 -21.77
CA MET A 72 -15.89 -0.25 -20.96
C MET A 72 -15.51 -1.69 -20.59
N MET A 73 -16.50 -2.53 -20.26
CA MET A 73 -16.24 -3.96 -20.00
C MET A 73 -15.80 -4.72 -21.25
N ALA A 74 -16.26 -4.33 -22.44
CA ALA A 74 -15.81 -4.92 -23.69
C ALA A 74 -14.36 -4.52 -24.04
N MET A 75 -13.95 -3.29 -23.72
CA MET A 75 -12.58 -2.80 -23.94
C MET A 75 -11.59 -3.27 -22.85
N GLY A 76 -12.07 -3.46 -21.62
CA GLY A 76 -11.25 -3.87 -20.47
C GLY A 76 -10.93 -5.36 -20.42
N LYS A 77 -11.52 -6.20 -21.29
CA LYS A 77 -11.14 -7.61 -21.40
C LYS A 77 -9.73 -7.68 -22.00
N PRO A 78 -8.71 -8.12 -21.24
CA PRO A 78 -7.39 -8.33 -21.81
C PRO A 78 -7.54 -9.28 -23.00
N SER A 79 -7.19 -8.79 -24.18
CA SER A 79 -7.26 -9.59 -25.40
C SER A 79 -6.37 -10.82 -25.22
N PRO A 80 -6.88 -12.06 -25.37
CA PRO A 80 -6.09 -13.28 -25.21
C PRO A 80 -5.11 -13.51 -26.40
N GLY A 81 -4.55 -12.43 -26.95
CA GLY A 81 -3.75 -12.43 -28.17
C GLY A 81 -2.25 -12.36 -27.90
N VAL A 82 -1.59 -13.50 -28.12
CA VAL A 82 -0.18 -13.61 -28.55
C VAL A 82 0.88 -13.15 -27.54
N GLY A 83 0.97 -13.88 -26.43
CA GLY A 83 2.12 -13.84 -25.52
C GLY A 83 2.26 -15.18 -24.82
N MET A 84 2.84 -16.15 -25.50
CA MET A 84 3.04 -17.52 -25.02
C MET A 84 4.08 -17.52 -23.89
N GLY A 85 3.60 -17.54 -22.64
CA GLY A 85 4.45 -17.66 -21.45
C GLY A 85 3.62 -17.61 -20.18
N ALA A 86 3.37 -18.78 -19.57
CA ALA A 86 2.47 -18.98 -18.46
C ALA A 86 2.78 -18.12 -17.23
N ALA A 87 1.84 -17.25 -16.86
CA ALA A 87 1.65 -16.72 -15.50
C ALA A 87 0.24 -16.12 -15.38
N VAL A 88 -0.80 -16.94 -15.51
CA VAL A 88 -2.18 -16.55 -15.19
C VAL A 88 -2.44 -16.96 -13.75
N GLY A 89 -2.19 -16.04 -12.81
CA GLY A 89 -2.55 -16.14 -11.40
C GLY A 89 -3.27 -14.86 -10.97
N GLY A 90 -4.48 -15.00 -10.45
CA GLY A 90 -5.52 -13.97 -10.46
C GLY A 90 -5.29 -12.75 -9.56
N MET A 91 -5.56 -11.57 -10.11
CA MET A 91 -5.74 -10.31 -9.38
C MET A 91 -7.23 -9.97 -9.24
N VAL A 92 -7.98 -10.80 -8.49
CA VAL A 92 -9.33 -10.46 -8.02
C VAL A 92 -9.34 -10.62 -6.51
N GLY A 93 -9.07 -9.52 -5.79
CA GLY A 93 -9.09 -9.50 -4.33
C GLY A 93 -9.03 -8.08 -3.82
N GLY A 94 -10.12 -7.60 -3.20
CA GLY A 94 -10.18 -6.32 -2.51
C GLY A 94 -9.21 -6.26 -1.32
N ALA A 95 -9.11 -5.07 -0.72
CA ALA A 95 -8.09 -4.63 0.24
C ALA A 95 -7.81 -5.53 1.47
N ALA A 96 -8.63 -6.56 1.74
CA ALA A 96 -8.39 -7.52 2.82
C ALA A 96 -7.63 -8.80 2.38
N GLY A 97 -7.47 -9.05 1.07
CA GLY A 97 -6.79 -10.24 0.53
C GLY A 97 -5.29 -10.08 0.28
N ALA A 98 -4.74 -8.87 0.43
CA ALA A 98 -3.35 -8.57 0.05
C ALA A 98 -2.29 -9.22 0.97
N ALA A 99 -2.64 -9.66 2.18
CA ALA A 99 -1.69 -10.20 3.15
C ALA A 99 -1.57 -11.74 3.17
N ALA A 100 -2.52 -12.49 2.58
CA ALA A 100 -2.62 -13.93 2.80
C ALA A 100 -2.24 -14.81 1.59
N GLY A 101 -2.05 -14.24 0.39
CA GLY A 101 -1.85 -15.01 -0.84
C GLY A 101 -0.40 -15.33 -1.24
N TYR A 102 0.62 -14.71 -0.64
CA TYR A 102 2.00 -14.79 -1.15
C TYR A 102 2.91 -15.81 -0.43
N GLY A 103 2.34 -16.66 0.43
CA GLY A 103 3.11 -17.61 1.24
C GLY A 103 3.43 -18.98 0.61
N MET A 104 2.95 -19.31 -0.60
CA MET A 104 3.05 -20.69 -1.12
C MET A 104 3.64 -20.90 -2.53
N MET A 105 4.32 -19.91 -3.10
CA MET A 105 5.26 -20.14 -4.22
C MET A 105 6.69 -19.78 -3.82
N GLY A 106 7.27 -20.60 -2.95
CA GLY A 106 8.71 -20.62 -2.71
C GLY A 106 9.43 -21.23 -3.92
N GLY A 107 10.37 -20.47 -4.49
CA GLY A 107 11.34 -21.00 -5.47
C GLY A 107 11.53 -20.16 -6.73
N GLY A 108 11.54 -18.83 -6.65
CA GLY A 108 11.85 -17.96 -7.79
C GLY A 108 12.79 -16.84 -7.34
N HIS A 109 13.91 -16.67 -8.06
CA HIS A 109 14.99 -15.72 -7.81
C HIS A 109 14.54 -14.43 -7.11
N GLY A 110 15.19 -14.10 -5.99
CA GLY A 110 15.11 -12.78 -5.37
C GLY A 110 15.44 -11.73 -6.41
N GLY A 111 14.41 -11.03 -6.90
CA GLY A 111 14.56 -9.91 -7.79
C GLY A 111 15.41 -8.87 -7.09
N HIS A 112 16.67 -8.79 -7.48
CA HIS A 112 17.60 -7.79 -7.02
C HIS A 112 17.01 -6.44 -7.43
N MET A 113 16.42 -5.70 -6.49
CA MET A 113 16.04 -4.32 -6.78
C MET A 113 17.34 -3.58 -7.13
N PRO A 114 17.43 -2.92 -8.29
CA PRO A 114 18.65 -2.24 -8.68
C PRO A 114 18.95 -1.16 -7.65
N ALA A 115 20.16 -1.18 -7.11
CA ALA A 115 20.64 -0.16 -6.19
C ALA A 115 20.54 1.23 -6.86
N PRO A 116 20.17 2.28 -6.12
CA PRO A 116 20.07 3.63 -6.68
C PRO A 116 21.39 4.09 -7.30
N GLN A 117 21.34 4.49 -8.58
CA GLN A 117 22.51 5.03 -9.26
C GLN A 117 22.65 6.52 -8.91
N MET A 118 23.83 6.92 -8.44
CA MET A 118 24.16 8.33 -8.20
C MET A 118 24.67 8.97 -9.50
N MET A 119 24.03 10.05 -9.95
CA MET A 119 24.54 10.84 -11.07
C MET A 119 25.48 11.94 -10.54
N GLY A 120 26.76 11.87 -10.92
CA GLY A 120 27.76 12.84 -10.49
C GLY A 120 27.51 14.22 -11.11
N THR A 121 27.42 15.24 -10.25
CA THR A 121 27.95 16.63 -10.37
C THR A 121 27.02 17.71 -9.76
N SER A 122 26.85 17.72 -8.44
CA SER A 122 26.66 18.96 -7.65
C SER A 122 26.90 18.71 -6.17
N ARG A 123 27.77 19.54 -5.56
CA ARG A 123 28.41 19.36 -4.24
C ARG A 123 27.48 19.53 -3.01
N VAL A 124 26.17 19.41 -3.18
CA VAL A 124 25.17 19.42 -2.08
C VAL A 124 24.18 18.27 -2.31
N GLY A 125 24.74 17.11 -2.62
CA GLY A 125 24.04 16.04 -3.32
C GLY A 125 23.43 14.97 -2.43
N GLY A 126 22.48 15.34 -1.57
CA GLY A 126 21.77 14.36 -0.74
C GLY A 126 20.97 13.31 -1.52
N PHE A 127 20.34 12.38 -0.81
CA PHE A 127 19.49 11.30 -1.36
C PHE A 127 18.47 11.79 -2.40
N MET A 128 17.94 13.00 -2.21
CA MET A 128 16.99 13.63 -3.15
C MET A 128 17.55 13.83 -4.56
N ASN A 129 18.86 13.73 -4.79
CA ASN A 129 19.46 13.79 -6.13
C ASN A 129 19.73 12.42 -6.76
N THR A 130 19.44 11.33 -6.05
CA THR A 130 19.49 9.98 -6.61
C THR A 130 18.30 9.73 -7.53
N LEU A 131 18.44 8.76 -8.43
CA LEU A 131 17.41 8.43 -9.41
C LEU A 131 16.27 7.61 -8.78
N ALA A 132 15.05 8.06 -9.01
CA ALA A 132 13.83 7.29 -8.82
C ALA A 132 13.70 6.22 -9.93
N PRO A 133 12.83 5.20 -9.77
CA PRO A 133 12.65 4.13 -10.75
C PRO A 133 12.25 4.58 -12.17
N ASN A 134 11.71 5.79 -12.31
CA ASN A 134 11.36 6.40 -13.59
C ASN A 134 12.55 7.13 -14.28
N GLY A 135 13.74 7.11 -13.67
CA GLY A 135 14.95 7.76 -14.20
C GLY A 135 15.05 9.27 -13.93
N MET A 136 14.12 9.87 -13.19
CA MET A 136 14.22 11.25 -12.72
C MET A 136 14.84 11.31 -11.33
N ALA A 137 15.43 12.44 -10.94
CA ALA A 137 15.88 12.62 -9.56
C ALA A 137 14.67 12.65 -8.59
N TRP A 138 14.82 12.10 -7.38
CA TRP A 138 13.76 12.12 -6.36
C TRP A 138 13.27 13.54 -6.04
N SER A 139 14.16 14.53 -6.04
CA SER A 139 13.82 15.95 -5.88
C SER A 139 12.84 16.40 -6.96
N GLN A 140 13.06 16.01 -8.21
CA GLN A 140 12.17 16.33 -9.32
C GLN A 140 10.87 15.53 -9.27
N TYR A 141 10.92 14.25 -8.88
CA TYR A 141 9.75 13.39 -8.77
C TYR A 141 8.79 13.84 -7.67
N CYS A 142 9.32 14.24 -6.51
CA CYS A 142 8.53 14.74 -5.40
C CYS A 142 8.11 16.22 -5.55
N ASN A 143 8.81 17.00 -6.40
CA ASN A 143 8.51 18.42 -6.57
C ASN A 143 7.09 18.64 -7.12
N GLY A 144 6.33 19.50 -6.46
CA GLY A 144 4.93 19.79 -6.81
C GLY A 144 3.93 18.71 -6.41
N GLN A 145 4.37 17.57 -5.87
CA GLN A 145 3.48 16.52 -5.37
C GLN A 145 3.02 16.86 -3.95
N GLN A 146 1.72 16.71 -3.68
CA GLN A 146 1.17 16.87 -2.34
C GLN A 146 1.57 15.68 -1.45
N VAL A 147 1.87 15.96 -0.18
CA VAL A 147 2.08 14.92 0.81
C VAL A 147 0.72 14.41 1.25
N MET A 148 0.46 13.12 0.99
CA MET A 148 -0.79 12.46 1.31
C MET A 148 -0.57 11.43 2.41
N LEU A 149 -1.55 11.28 3.29
CA LEU A 149 -1.61 10.24 4.31
C LEU A 149 -2.74 9.28 3.99
N ASP A 150 -2.51 7.98 4.16
CA ASP A 150 -3.57 6.97 4.04
C ASP A 150 -4.43 6.87 5.31
N SER A 151 -5.43 5.98 5.29
CA SER A 151 -6.29 5.72 6.44
C SER A 151 -5.57 5.09 7.64
N GLN A 152 -4.38 4.54 7.45
CA GLN A 152 -3.53 3.97 8.51
C GLN A 152 -2.54 5.01 9.06
N GLY A 153 -2.53 6.22 8.49
CA GLY A 153 -1.64 7.30 8.89
C GLY A 153 -0.21 7.12 8.41
N PHE A 154 0.03 6.38 7.31
CA PHE A 154 1.31 6.34 6.62
C PHE A 154 1.38 7.40 5.52
N VAL A 155 2.59 7.87 5.23
CA VAL A 155 2.83 8.71 4.04
C VAL A 155 2.71 7.85 2.78
N VAL A 156 1.92 8.30 1.80
CA VAL A 156 1.72 7.60 0.53
C VAL A 156 2.00 8.49 -0.68
N GLY A 157 1.98 7.91 -1.88
CA GLY A 157 2.32 8.59 -3.14
C GLY A 157 3.83 8.81 -3.28
N ALA A 158 4.22 9.81 -4.08
CA ALA A 158 5.62 10.06 -4.44
C ALA A 158 6.55 10.21 -3.21
N TRP A 159 6.05 10.88 -2.16
CA TRP A 159 6.80 11.07 -0.92
C TRP A 159 6.95 9.78 -0.09
N GLY A 160 5.92 8.93 -0.05
CA GLY A 160 5.97 7.63 0.62
C GLY A 160 6.90 6.66 -0.11
N GLU A 161 6.86 6.64 -1.44
CA GLU A 161 7.79 5.87 -2.28
C GLU A 161 9.24 6.32 -2.05
N CYS A 162 9.50 7.64 -2.09
CA CYS A 162 10.82 8.21 -1.86
C CYS A 162 11.41 7.77 -0.52
N LEU A 163 10.61 7.84 0.56
CA LEU A 163 11.03 7.43 1.90
C LEU A 163 11.26 5.91 2.00
N ALA A 164 10.41 5.10 1.37
CA ALA A 164 10.63 3.66 1.36
C ALA A 164 11.92 3.28 0.61
N TYR A 165 12.21 3.94 -0.52
CA TYR A 165 13.44 3.71 -1.27
C TYR A 165 14.70 4.19 -0.54
N SER A 166 14.63 5.24 0.27
CA SER A 166 15.78 5.65 1.09
C SER A 166 16.13 4.59 2.12
N LYS A 167 15.13 3.92 2.72
CA LYS A 167 15.35 2.80 3.64
C LYS A 167 15.89 1.55 2.94
N VAL A 168 15.47 1.29 1.70
CA VAL A 168 16.10 0.24 0.88
C VAL A 168 17.59 0.52 0.66
N LEU A 169 17.96 1.77 0.36
CA LEU A 169 19.37 2.16 0.23
C LEU A 169 20.13 1.94 1.54
N GLU A 170 19.57 2.37 2.67
CA GLU A 170 20.20 2.18 3.98
C GLU A 170 20.44 0.71 4.31
N ALA A 171 19.46 -0.15 4.02
CA ALA A 171 19.54 -1.60 4.24
C ALA A 171 20.54 -2.28 3.29
N GLN A 172 20.65 -1.83 2.04
CA GLN A 172 21.51 -2.45 1.03
C GLN A 172 22.96 -1.94 1.05
N SER A 173 23.21 -0.74 1.59
CA SER A 173 24.52 -0.08 1.53
C SER A 173 24.97 0.44 2.90
N PRO A 174 25.36 -0.42 3.87
CA PRO A 174 25.68 -0.01 5.25
C PRO A 174 26.75 1.09 5.36
N ASP A 175 27.62 1.22 4.36
CA ASP A 175 28.64 2.27 4.27
C ASP A 175 28.06 3.67 4.04
N TRP A 176 26.74 3.82 3.87
CA TRP A 176 26.07 5.12 3.77
C TRP A 176 26.41 6.04 4.94
N VAL A 177 26.66 5.47 6.13
CA VAL A 177 27.05 6.22 7.35
C VAL A 177 28.34 7.00 7.12
N ASN A 178 29.27 6.50 6.32
CA ASN A 178 30.54 7.17 6.03
C ASN A 178 30.45 8.12 4.82
N ASN A 179 29.32 8.13 4.10
CA ASN A 179 29.16 8.98 2.92
C ASN A 179 28.78 10.40 3.35
N PRO A 180 29.62 11.43 3.06
CA PRO A 180 29.34 12.81 3.42
C PRO A 180 28.05 13.36 2.78
N ASP A 181 27.62 12.80 1.65
CA ASP A 181 26.37 13.21 0.98
C ASP A 181 25.12 12.86 1.78
N PHE A 182 25.19 11.86 2.67
CA PHE A 182 24.06 11.44 3.52
C PHE A 182 24.11 12.01 4.94
N GLN A 183 25.22 12.62 5.34
CA GLN A 183 25.35 13.20 6.67
C GLN A 183 24.66 14.57 6.77
N PRO A 184 24.19 14.99 7.96
CA PRO A 184 24.23 14.25 9.24
C PRO A 184 23.05 13.28 9.45
N ASP A 185 21.96 13.43 8.71
CA ASP A 185 20.66 12.83 9.08
C ASP A 185 20.38 11.47 8.41
N GLY A 186 21.26 11.01 7.53
CA GLY A 186 21.07 9.81 6.72
C GLY A 186 20.11 10.03 5.53
N PRO A 187 20.02 9.03 4.62
CA PRO A 187 19.11 9.09 3.47
C PRO A 187 17.65 9.36 3.86
N ALA A 188 17.09 8.61 4.80
CA ALA A 188 15.70 8.78 5.24
C ALA A 188 15.48 10.13 5.95
N GLY A 189 16.42 10.55 6.79
CA GLY A 189 16.39 11.87 7.44
C GLY A 189 16.32 13.01 6.42
N GLN A 190 17.11 12.93 5.34
CA GLN A 190 17.05 13.92 4.27
C GLN A 190 15.70 13.95 3.55
N VAL A 191 15.07 12.79 3.32
CA VAL A 191 13.72 12.72 2.73
C VAL A 191 12.68 13.34 3.68
N MET A 192 12.73 13.01 4.97
CA MET A 192 11.81 13.56 5.98
C MET A 192 11.94 15.08 6.12
N ASN A 193 13.17 15.60 6.09
CA ASN A 193 13.45 17.04 6.10
C ASN A 193 12.87 17.73 4.85
N ALA A 194 13.10 17.15 3.66
CA ALA A 194 12.56 17.68 2.40
C ALA A 194 11.02 17.65 2.38
N MET A 195 10.41 16.56 2.86
CA MET A 195 8.97 16.38 2.95
C MET A 195 8.33 17.39 3.91
N THR A 196 8.93 17.60 5.09
CA THR A 196 8.46 18.57 6.08
C THR A 196 8.56 20.01 5.57
N ALA A 197 9.61 20.32 4.79
CA ALA A 197 9.78 21.61 4.15
C ALA A 197 8.72 21.88 3.07
N ALA A 198 8.32 20.85 2.32
CA ALA A 198 7.27 20.93 1.29
C ALA A 198 5.85 21.06 1.87
N CYS A 199 5.64 20.66 3.14
CA CYS A 199 4.34 20.68 3.78
C CYS A 199 3.90 22.06 4.30
N PRO A 200 2.59 22.39 4.19
CA PRO A 200 1.98 23.50 4.90
C PRO A 200 2.23 23.41 6.41
N GLY A 201 2.47 24.54 7.07
CA GLY A 201 2.87 24.59 8.48
C GLY A 201 1.96 23.82 9.43
N HIS A 202 0.64 23.83 9.20
CA HIS A 202 -0.34 23.13 10.04
C HIS A 202 -0.30 21.60 9.92
N MET A 203 0.27 21.05 8.84
CA MET A 203 0.38 19.60 8.63
C MET A 203 1.72 19.02 9.07
N ARG A 204 2.74 19.86 9.32
CA ARG A 204 4.13 19.39 9.56
C ARG A 204 4.23 18.36 10.67
N GLY A 205 3.57 18.58 11.82
CA GLY A 205 3.60 17.63 12.94
C GLY A 205 2.96 16.28 12.59
N GLN A 206 1.84 16.29 11.88
CA GLN A 206 1.15 15.06 11.47
C GLN A 206 1.97 14.28 10.42
N VAL A 207 2.54 15.00 9.45
CA VAL A 207 3.36 14.42 8.38
C VAL A 207 4.66 13.84 8.94
N GLN A 208 5.32 14.55 9.86
CA GLN A 208 6.54 14.05 10.50
C GLN A 208 6.27 12.73 11.24
N GLN A 209 5.21 12.68 12.06
CA GLN A 209 4.83 11.43 12.76
C GLN A 209 4.46 10.31 11.79
N ALA A 210 3.81 10.62 10.66
CA ALA A 210 3.48 9.63 9.64
C ALA A 210 4.74 9.10 8.92
N ALA A 211 5.71 9.96 8.67
CA ALA A 211 6.98 9.59 8.06
C ALA A 211 7.80 8.70 9.00
N GLU A 212 7.89 9.05 10.29
CA GLU A 212 8.55 8.22 11.32
C GLU A 212 7.90 6.83 11.44
N ARG A 213 6.57 6.74 11.40
CA ARG A 213 5.86 5.44 11.36
C ARG A 213 6.21 4.63 10.11
N LEU A 214 6.26 5.27 8.94
CA LEU A 214 6.60 4.59 7.70
C LEU A 214 8.05 4.10 7.71
N GLU A 215 8.98 4.92 8.18
CA GLU A 215 10.38 4.52 8.37
C GLU A 215 10.48 3.30 9.29
N GLN A 216 9.83 3.33 10.46
CA GLN A 216 9.86 2.23 11.41
C GLN A 216 9.28 0.93 10.80
N ALA A 217 8.20 1.05 10.01
CA ALA A 217 7.62 -0.09 9.29
C ALA A 217 8.58 -0.64 8.22
N CYS A 218 9.33 0.24 7.53
CA CYS A 218 10.36 -0.17 6.57
C CYS A 218 11.53 -0.89 7.26
N ASP A 219 11.98 -0.40 8.42
CA ASP A 219 13.02 -1.07 9.22
C ASP A 219 12.57 -2.46 9.69
N GLN A 220 11.33 -2.58 10.17
CA GLN A 220 10.75 -3.88 10.54
C GLN A 220 10.70 -4.83 9.33
N ALA A 221 10.24 -4.35 8.18
CA ALA A 221 10.18 -5.15 6.95
C ALA A 221 11.58 -5.62 6.52
N ALA A 222 12.57 -4.73 6.54
CA ALA A 222 13.97 -5.06 6.22
C ALA A 222 14.53 -6.14 7.16
N ASN A 223 14.32 -6.00 8.46
CA ASN A 223 14.78 -6.96 9.47
C ASN A 223 14.11 -8.34 9.34
N MET A 224 12.86 -8.38 8.87
CA MET A 224 12.10 -9.62 8.67
C MET A 224 12.28 -10.22 7.26
N GLY A 225 13.03 -9.57 6.36
CA GLY A 225 13.14 -9.97 4.96
C GLY A 225 11.80 -9.89 4.21
N GLN A 226 10.89 -9.01 4.66
CA GLN A 226 9.58 -8.78 4.07
C GLN A 226 9.64 -7.64 3.03
N PRO A 227 8.69 -7.58 2.08
CA PRO A 227 8.59 -6.45 1.17
C PRO A 227 8.28 -5.15 1.91
N PHE A 228 8.84 -4.03 1.44
CA PHE A 228 8.61 -2.71 2.01
C PHE A 228 7.17 -2.24 1.76
N PRO A 229 6.52 -1.58 2.73
CA PRO A 229 5.08 -1.34 2.74
C PRO A 229 4.55 -0.48 1.58
N VAL A 230 5.37 0.38 0.96
CA VAL A 230 4.87 1.39 -0.03
C VAL A 230 5.35 1.16 -1.47
N ILE A 231 6.34 0.30 -1.71
CA ILE A 231 7.04 0.21 -3.01
C ILE A 231 6.18 -0.43 -4.13
N ASN A 232 4.98 -0.95 -3.83
CA ASN A 232 4.12 -1.65 -4.81
C ASN A 232 2.74 -1.02 -5.04
N TYR A 233 2.46 0.17 -4.48
CA TYR A 233 1.21 0.89 -4.79
C TYR A 233 1.34 1.68 -6.09
N ARG A 234 1.41 1.00 -7.25
CA ARG A 234 1.13 1.71 -8.51
C ARG A 234 -0.39 1.92 -8.59
N LEU A 235 -0.80 3.16 -8.30
CA LEU A 235 -2.15 3.70 -8.54
C LEU A 235 -2.54 3.62 -10.02
#